data_AF-A0A933S7E5-F1
#
_entry.id   AF-A0A933S7E5-F1
#
_cell.length_a   1.000
_cell.length_b   1.000
_cell.length_c   1.000
_cell.angle_alpha   90.00
_cell.angle_beta   90.00
_cell.angle_gamma   90.00
#
_symmetry.space_group_name_H-M   'P 1'
#
loop_
_entity.id
_entity.type
_entity.pdbx_description
1 polymer ?
#
loop_
_entity_poly.entity_id
_entity_poly.type
_entity_poly.pdbx_seq_one_letter_code
_entity_poly.pdbx_strand_id
1 'polypeptide(L)'
;MKGSFREFTPADIIQMLHLQRKSGRLTVRAEGRDWVLGFEDGRLVQANCGGFGAPRLGEILVRQGYLDRETLAKALTTQAERPRHLGAVLEEMGIVTHSDIARALSFQLQEIALNLFFLDDGDYVFERVPVNYDAEYTTPVNTEFILMEGARRVDEWPAIHEVVGGGDAVFERVNDARPARPLVQAERTVLDAVDGLRDVNALVSALSMGLFETCRILAQHAGQGLVRPARAGNAPLVEPISGTQPAGINRVQRMPPAACAAVDAHAAHAAHPAGHAVPRLWWLAGALALGASVAMWAALGRAPLP
;
A
#
# COMPACT_ATOMS: atom_id res chain seq x y z
N MET A 1 -20.72 -5.54 -0.81
CA MET A 1 -20.31 -6.54 -1.83
C MET A 1 -19.15 -7.32 -1.24
N LYS A 2 -19.11 -8.63 -1.41
CA LYS A 2 -18.02 -9.48 -0.91
C LYS A 2 -17.68 -10.54 -1.96
N GLY A 3 -16.44 -10.98 -1.99
CA GLY A 3 -15.97 -11.99 -2.93
C GLY A 3 -14.51 -12.35 -2.68
N SER A 4 -13.94 -13.13 -3.59
CA SER A 4 -12.53 -13.52 -3.59
C SER A 4 -11.85 -13.09 -4.89
N PHE A 5 -10.56 -12.81 -4.83
CA PHE A 5 -9.74 -12.45 -5.99
C PHE A 5 -9.55 -13.58 -7.00
N ARG A 6 -9.87 -14.82 -6.63
CA ARG A 6 -9.93 -15.94 -7.59
C ARG A 6 -11.06 -15.79 -8.61
N GLU A 7 -12.14 -15.10 -8.25
CA GLU A 7 -13.29 -14.88 -9.12
C GLU A 7 -13.25 -13.52 -9.81
N PHE A 8 -12.81 -12.48 -9.09
CA PHE A 8 -12.75 -11.11 -9.59
C PHE A 8 -11.41 -10.49 -9.24
N THR A 9 -10.62 -10.14 -10.25
CA THR A 9 -9.30 -9.56 -10.02
C THR A 9 -9.41 -8.17 -9.36
N PRO A 10 -8.34 -7.68 -8.71
CA PRO A 10 -8.29 -6.30 -8.21
C PRO A 10 -8.64 -5.27 -9.30
N ALA A 11 -8.23 -5.52 -10.55
CA ALA A 11 -8.54 -4.66 -11.69
C ALA A 11 -10.04 -4.62 -11.98
N ASP A 12 -10.73 -5.76 -12.00
CA ASP A 12 -12.18 -5.83 -12.24
C ASP A 12 -12.97 -5.06 -11.18
N ILE A 13 -12.56 -5.19 -9.92
CA ILE A 13 -13.20 -4.51 -8.79
C ILE A 13 -12.99 -3.00 -8.90
N ILE A 14 -11.75 -2.54 -9.10
CA ILE A 14 -11.45 -1.11 -9.24
C ILE A 14 -12.16 -0.52 -10.47
N GLN A 15 -12.18 -1.24 -11.59
CA GLN A 15 -12.90 -0.83 -12.80
C GLN A 15 -14.40 -0.67 -12.56
N MET A 16 -15.03 -1.61 -11.87
CA MET A 16 -16.45 -1.48 -11.51
C MET A 16 -16.71 -0.29 -10.59
N LEU A 17 -15.85 -0.08 -9.57
CA LEU A 17 -16.00 1.07 -8.66
C LEU A 17 -15.84 2.40 -9.40
N HIS A 18 -14.91 2.46 -10.36
CA HIS A 18 -14.69 3.60 -11.25
C HIS A 18 -15.91 3.87 -12.13
N LEU A 19 -16.33 2.91 -12.95
CA LEU A 19 -17.41 3.07 -13.93
C LEU A 19 -18.77 3.40 -13.27
N GLN A 20 -19.04 2.78 -12.12
CA GLN A 20 -20.28 3.01 -11.38
C GLN A 20 -20.18 4.17 -10.39
N ARG A 21 -19.07 4.91 -10.36
CA ARG A 21 -18.80 6.04 -9.47
C ARG A 21 -19.18 5.74 -8.01
N LYS A 22 -18.77 4.56 -7.53
CA LYS A 22 -19.11 4.12 -6.17
C LYS A 22 -18.26 4.85 -5.13
N SER A 23 -18.91 5.32 -4.08
CA SER A 23 -18.25 5.77 -2.85
C SER A 23 -18.37 4.70 -1.76
N GLY A 24 -17.30 4.50 -1.00
CA GLY A 24 -17.26 3.49 0.05
C GLY A 24 -15.86 3.00 0.36
N ARG A 25 -15.77 2.00 1.23
CA ARG A 25 -14.52 1.39 1.68
C ARG A 25 -14.40 -0.02 1.14
N LEU A 26 -13.28 -0.30 0.46
CA LEU A 26 -12.85 -1.63 0.05
C LEU A 26 -11.81 -2.14 1.06
N THR A 27 -12.14 -3.22 1.74
CA THR A 27 -11.21 -3.95 2.61
C THR A 27 -10.82 -5.24 1.91
N VAL A 28 -9.53 -5.51 1.82
CA VAL A 28 -8.96 -6.73 1.22
C VAL A 28 -8.12 -7.42 2.28
N ARG A 29 -8.30 -8.74 2.43
CA ARG A 29 -7.51 -9.57 3.33
C ARG A 29 -6.78 -10.63 2.53
N ALA A 30 -5.46 -10.58 2.56
CA ALA A 30 -4.58 -11.51 1.86
C ALA A 30 -3.27 -11.64 2.63
N GLU A 31 -2.61 -12.80 2.59
CA GLU A 31 -1.26 -12.98 3.15
C GLU A 31 -1.09 -12.53 4.63
N GLY A 32 -2.15 -12.62 5.45
CA GLY A 32 -2.13 -12.16 6.84
C GLY A 32 -2.09 -10.63 7.02
N ARG A 33 -2.40 -9.87 5.96
CA ARG A 33 -2.45 -8.40 5.94
C ARG A 33 -3.84 -7.93 5.48
N ASP A 34 -4.21 -6.74 5.97
CA ASP A 34 -5.45 -6.06 5.62
C ASP A 34 -5.12 -4.78 4.84
N TRP A 35 -5.61 -4.66 3.61
CA TRP A 35 -5.59 -3.42 2.83
C TRP A 35 -6.96 -2.75 2.94
N VAL A 36 -6.95 -1.43 3.12
CA VAL A 36 -8.15 -0.62 3.23
C VAL A 36 -8.04 0.56 2.27
N LEU A 37 -8.91 0.57 1.27
CA LEU A 37 -8.98 1.62 0.26
C LEU A 37 -10.32 2.34 0.37
N GLY A 38 -10.28 3.66 0.38
CA GLY A 38 -11.46 4.52 0.41
C GLY A 38 -11.68 5.16 -0.96
N PHE A 39 -12.93 5.10 -1.41
CA PHE A 39 -13.35 5.64 -2.69
C PHE A 39 -14.42 6.71 -2.51
N GLU A 40 -14.33 7.76 -3.31
CA GLU A 40 -15.33 8.81 -3.45
C GLU A 40 -15.56 9.11 -4.92
N ASP A 41 -16.82 8.98 -5.39
CA ASP A 41 -17.19 9.19 -6.80
C ASP A 41 -16.34 8.32 -7.76
N GLY A 42 -15.99 7.10 -7.34
CA GLY A 42 -15.12 6.19 -8.09
C GLY A 42 -13.64 6.57 -8.10
N ARG A 43 -13.22 7.66 -7.44
CA ARG A 43 -11.82 8.06 -7.27
C ARG A 43 -11.26 7.53 -5.96
N LEU A 44 -9.95 7.28 -5.91
CA LEU A 44 -9.26 6.81 -4.72
C LEU A 44 -8.87 8.00 -3.83
N VAL A 45 -9.32 8.01 -2.59
CA VAL A 45 -9.11 9.10 -1.63
C VAL A 45 -8.43 8.64 -0.33
N GLN A 46 -8.32 7.34 -0.12
CA GLN A 46 -7.63 6.79 1.03
C GLN A 46 -7.04 5.44 0.67
N ALA A 47 -5.83 5.16 1.14
CA ALA A 47 -5.24 3.83 1.06
C ALA A 47 -4.38 3.58 2.29
N ASN A 48 -4.59 2.42 2.92
CA ASN A 48 -3.82 1.94 4.05
C ASN A 48 -3.56 0.45 3.88
N CYS A 49 -2.42 -0.03 4.34
CA CYS A 49 -2.09 -1.45 4.40
C CYS A 49 -1.56 -1.77 5.80
N GLY A 50 -2.10 -2.81 6.41
CA GLY A 50 -1.54 -3.40 7.62
C GLY A 50 -0.23 -4.13 7.28
N GLY A 51 0.82 -3.90 8.09
CA GLY A 51 2.10 -4.58 7.94
C GLY A 51 3.30 -3.63 7.76
N PHE A 52 4.49 -4.23 7.81
CA PHE A 52 5.77 -3.57 7.55
C PHE A 52 5.98 -3.40 6.03
N GLY A 53 6.56 -2.28 5.60
CA GLY A 53 6.94 -2.05 4.19
C GLY A 53 5.93 -1.29 3.32
N ALA A 54 4.68 -1.09 3.75
CA ALA A 54 3.79 -0.15 3.08
C ALA A 54 4.25 1.28 3.33
N PRO A 55 4.33 2.14 2.30
CA PRO A 55 4.77 3.51 2.51
C PRO A 55 3.74 4.23 3.40
N ARG A 56 4.24 4.88 4.46
CA ARG A 56 3.45 5.72 5.36
C ARG A 56 3.85 7.16 5.14
N LEU A 57 2.91 8.10 5.23
CA LEU A 57 3.18 9.54 5.06
C LEU A 57 4.44 9.99 5.80
N GLY A 58 4.55 9.68 7.09
CA GLY A 58 5.72 10.05 7.91
C GLY A 58 7.03 9.49 7.36
N GLU A 59 7.06 8.20 7.00
CA GLU A 59 8.25 7.56 6.43
C GLU A 59 8.61 8.13 5.05
N ILE A 60 7.62 8.45 4.22
CA ILE A 60 7.84 9.09 2.92
C ILE A 60 8.51 10.45 3.13
N LEU A 61 8.00 11.26 4.05
CA LEU A 61 8.52 12.60 4.33
C LEU A 61 9.93 12.55 4.95
N VAL A 62 10.22 11.55 5.79
CA VAL A 62 11.59 11.30 6.30
C VAL A 62 12.55 10.95 5.17
N ARG A 63 12.16 10.05 4.26
CA ARG A 63 13.00 9.63 3.12
C ARG A 63 13.26 10.76 2.14
N GLN A 64 12.31 11.67 1.99
CA GLN A 64 12.44 12.86 1.15
C GLN A 64 13.28 13.97 1.80
N GLY A 65 13.70 13.78 3.07
CA GLY A 65 14.52 14.75 3.80
C GLY A 65 13.74 15.91 4.40
N TYR A 66 12.41 15.90 4.35
CA TYR A 66 11.58 16.92 4.99
C TYR A 66 11.51 16.76 6.51
N LEU A 67 11.66 15.53 7.01
CA LEU A 67 11.58 15.20 8.43
C LEU A 67 12.81 14.39 8.85
N ASP A 68 13.26 14.58 10.09
CA ASP A 68 14.07 13.59 10.78
C ASP A 68 13.17 12.62 11.57
N ARG A 69 13.75 11.49 12.00
CA ARG A 69 13.00 10.46 12.75
C ARG A 69 12.52 10.97 14.11
N GLU A 70 13.25 11.88 14.73
CA GLU A 70 12.89 12.45 16.04
C GLU A 70 11.66 13.35 15.93
N THR A 71 11.60 14.17 14.89
CA THR A 71 10.50 15.07 14.59
C THR A 71 9.26 14.30 14.19
N LEU A 72 9.40 13.23 13.41
CA LEU A 72 8.30 12.32 13.13
C LEU A 72 7.74 11.70 14.42
N ALA A 73 8.62 11.24 15.33
CA ALA A 73 8.19 10.69 16.61
C ALA A 73 7.39 11.71 17.43
N LYS A 74 7.87 12.96 17.52
CA LYS A 74 7.17 14.07 18.19
C LYS A 74 5.79 14.32 17.57
N ALA A 75 5.71 14.40 16.24
CA ALA A 75 4.45 14.62 15.53
C ALA A 75 3.44 13.48 15.78
N LEU A 76 3.90 12.22 15.81
CA LEU A 76 3.06 11.07 16.16
C LEU A 76 2.57 11.10 17.60
N THR A 77 3.40 11.55 18.56
CA THR A 77 2.97 11.75 19.95
C THR A 77 1.88 12.83 20.04
N THR A 78 2.08 13.97 19.39
CA THR A 78 1.06 15.04 19.34
C THR A 78 -0.23 14.58 18.68
N GLN A 79 -0.14 13.75 17.64
CA GLN A 79 -1.29 13.13 16.99
C GLN A 79 -2.03 12.15 17.92
N ALA A 80 -1.33 11.41 18.77
CA ALA A 80 -1.96 10.51 19.73
C ALA A 80 -2.76 11.28 20.80
N GLU A 81 -2.30 12.47 21.16
CA GLU A 81 -2.97 13.36 22.12
C GLU A 81 -4.17 14.11 21.51
N ARG A 82 -4.15 14.37 20.20
CA ARG A 82 -5.19 15.11 19.48
C ARG A 82 -5.64 14.33 18.25
N PRO A 83 -6.91 13.92 18.14
CA PRO A 83 -7.40 13.13 17.00
C PRO A 83 -7.46 13.98 15.71
N ARG A 84 -6.32 14.21 15.08
CA ARG A 84 -6.14 14.93 13.81
C ARG A 84 -5.28 14.10 12.85
N HIS A 85 -5.30 14.48 11.58
CA HIS A 85 -4.43 13.85 10.58
C HIS A 85 -2.98 14.29 10.75
N LEU A 86 -2.04 13.38 10.50
CA LEU A 86 -0.60 13.63 10.66
C LEU A 86 -0.12 14.79 9.77
N GLY A 87 -0.69 14.94 8.56
CA GLY A 87 -0.38 16.06 7.66
C GLY A 87 -0.60 17.42 8.31
N ALA A 88 -1.79 17.65 8.89
CA ALA A 88 -2.11 18.89 9.58
C ALA A 88 -1.17 19.18 10.76
N VAL A 89 -0.79 18.16 11.54
CA VAL A 89 0.17 18.32 12.65
C VAL A 89 1.53 18.76 12.13
N LEU A 90 2.01 18.16 11.04
CA LEU A 90 3.31 18.45 10.45
C LEU A 90 3.36 19.84 9.79
N GLU A 91 2.27 20.30 9.18
CA GLU A 91 2.17 21.66 8.65
C GLU A 91 2.11 22.71 9.77
N GLU A 92 1.37 22.46 10.85
CA GLU A 92 1.31 23.37 12.01
C GLU A 92 2.66 23.54 12.70
N MET A 93 3.49 22.51 12.68
CA MET A 93 4.88 22.58 13.15
C MET A 93 5.80 23.39 12.22
N GLY A 94 5.32 23.80 11.03
CA GLY A 94 6.05 24.62 10.07
C GLY A 94 7.16 23.89 9.32
N ILE A 95 7.14 22.55 9.30
CA ILE A 95 8.24 21.74 8.76
C ILE A 95 8.01 21.36 7.29
N VAL A 96 6.75 21.13 6.93
CA VAL A 96 6.33 20.75 5.58
C VAL A 96 5.25 21.69 5.08
N THR A 97 5.21 21.92 3.78
CA THR A 97 4.12 22.69 3.18
C THR A 97 2.93 21.78 2.87
N HIS A 98 1.74 22.37 2.77
CA HIS A 98 0.57 21.74 2.18
C HIS A 98 0.86 20.94 0.91
N SER A 99 1.65 21.52 -0.01
CA SER A 99 1.96 20.89 -1.30
C SER A 99 2.84 19.65 -1.18
N ASP A 100 3.71 19.61 -0.16
CA ASP A 100 4.59 18.47 0.10
C ASP A 100 3.80 17.31 0.70
N ILE A 101 2.87 17.60 1.62
CA ILE A 101 1.95 16.62 2.19
C ILE A 101 1.07 16.04 1.08
N ALA A 102 0.47 16.88 0.23
CA ALA A 102 -0.41 16.43 -0.85
C ALA A 102 0.31 15.52 -1.86
N ARG A 103 1.57 15.84 -2.18
CA ARG A 103 2.43 15.03 -3.05
C ARG A 103 2.75 13.68 -2.40
N ALA A 104 3.14 13.68 -1.13
CA ALA A 104 3.46 12.46 -0.39
C ALA A 104 2.25 11.55 -0.20
N LEU A 105 1.07 12.11 0.10
CA LEU A 105 -0.19 11.37 0.19
C LEU A 105 -0.59 10.78 -1.16
N SER A 106 -0.49 11.55 -2.26
CA SER A 106 -0.80 11.03 -3.61
C SER A 106 0.09 9.84 -3.96
N PHE A 107 1.39 9.94 -3.69
CA PHE A 107 2.33 8.83 -3.87
C PHE A 107 1.95 7.62 -3.00
N GLN A 108 1.64 7.84 -1.72
CA GLN A 108 1.20 6.79 -0.80
C GLN A 108 -0.03 6.04 -1.32
N LEU A 109 -1.07 6.78 -1.75
CA LEU A 109 -2.32 6.21 -2.26
C LEU A 109 -2.07 5.34 -3.48
N GLN A 110 -1.28 5.84 -4.44
CA GLN A 110 -0.95 5.12 -5.67
C GLN A 110 -0.18 3.84 -5.37
N GLU A 111 0.89 3.90 -4.57
CA GLU A 111 1.71 2.73 -4.28
C GLU A 111 0.93 1.63 -3.53
N ILE A 112 0.12 2.01 -2.54
CA ILE A 112 -0.69 1.02 -1.81
C ILE A 112 -1.74 0.38 -2.72
N ALA A 113 -2.38 1.16 -3.60
CA ALA A 113 -3.38 0.63 -4.52
C ALA A 113 -2.77 -0.26 -5.61
N LEU A 114 -1.61 0.12 -6.15
CA LEU A 114 -0.89 -0.66 -7.16
C LEU A 114 -0.37 -2.00 -6.62
N ASN A 115 0.00 -2.05 -5.33
CA ASN A 115 0.40 -3.30 -4.68
C ASN A 115 -0.71 -4.36 -4.65
N LEU A 116 -1.99 -3.99 -4.76
CA LEU A 116 -3.09 -4.96 -4.82
C LEU A 116 -3.02 -5.84 -6.06
N PHE A 117 -2.49 -5.33 -7.18
CA PHE A 117 -2.47 -6.05 -8.47
C PHE A 117 -1.54 -7.27 -8.46
N PHE A 118 -0.66 -7.36 -7.46
CA PHE A 118 0.25 -8.48 -7.27
C PHE A 118 -0.29 -9.56 -6.33
N LEU A 119 -1.51 -9.39 -5.80
CA LEU A 119 -2.16 -10.40 -4.97
C LEU A 119 -2.77 -11.49 -5.85
N ASP A 120 -2.22 -12.71 -5.76
CA ASP A 120 -2.76 -13.89 -6.46
C ASP A 120 -4.12 -14.33 -5.91
N ASP A 121 -4.35 -14.08 -4.62
CA ASP A 121 -5.53 -14.51 -3.89
C ASP A 121 -5.81 -13.58 -2.70
N GLY A 122 -7.07 -13.54 -2.26
CA GLY A 122 -7.51 -12.70 -1.17
C GLY A 122 -9.03 -12.57 -1.12
N ASP A 123 -9.55 -12.31 0.06
CA ASP A 123 -10.96 -11.99 0.25
C ASP A 123 -11.15 -10.48 0.26
N TYR A 124 -12.21 -10.00 -0.37
CA TYR A 124 -12.53 -8.57 -0.35
C TYR A 124 -13.96 -8.31 0.11
N VAL A 125 -14.14 -7.15 0.74
CA VAL A 125 -15.44 -6.61 1.13
C VAL A 125 -15.47 -5.13 0.78
N PHE A 126 -16.45 -4.73 -0.03
CA PHE A 126 -16.77 -3.34 -0.28
C PHE A 126 -18.04 -2.94 0.47
N GLU A 127 -17.92 -1.92 1.32
CA GLU A 127 -18.99 -1.36 2.13
C GLU A 127 -19.29 0.08 1.69
N ARG A 128 -20.57 0.41 1.50
CA ARG A 128 -21.01 1.78 1.19
C ARG A 128 -21.10 2.58 2.49
N VAL A 129 -19.95 3.01 2.97
CA VAL A 129 -19.81 3.83 4.18
C VAL A 129 -19.13 5.16 3.82
N PRO A 130 -19.42 6.25 4.54
CA PRO A 130 -18.64 7.48 4.40
C PRO A 130 -17.16 7.19 4.67
N VAL A 131 -16.30 7.66 3.78
CA VAL A 131 -14.86 7.57 3.94
C VAL A 131 -14.39 8.85 4.62
N ASN A 132 -13.85 8.75 5.83
CA ASN A 132 -13.24 9.89 6.50
C ASN A 132 -11.78 10.00 6.06
N TYR A 133 -11.48 11.05 5.30
CA TYR A 133 -10.15 11.37 4.82
C TYR A 133 -9.94 12.89 4.85
N ASP A 134 -8.68 13.29 4.84
CA ASP A 134 -8.32 14.70 4.88
C ASP A 134 -8.43 15.32 3.49
N ALA A 135 -9.61 15.85 3.16
CA ALA A 135 -9.87 16.46 1.85
C ALA A 135 -9.08 17.75 1.60
N GLU A 136 -8.50 18.35 2.64
CA GLU A 136 -7.64 19.52 2.51
C GLU A 136 -6.33 19.12 1.83
N TYR A 137 -5.64 18.08 2.33
CA TYR A 137 -4.35 17.64 1.78
C TYR A 137 -4.45 16.53 0.73
N THR A 138 -5.61 15.88 0.58
CA THR A 138 -5.75 14.73 -0.33
C THR A 138 -6.34 15.15 -1.65
N THR A 139 -5.56 15.03 -2.72
CA THR A 139 -6.08 15.08 -4.09
C THR A 139 -6.62 13.70 -4.48
N PRO A 140 -7.92 13.55 -4.82
CA PRO A 140 -8.47 12.27 -5.27
C PRO A 140 -7.73 11.73 -6.49
N VAL A 141 -7.22 10.51 -6.39
CA VAL A 141 -6.46 9.85 -7.46
C VAL A 141 -7.44 9.23 -8.46
N ASN A 142 -7.21 9.50 -9.75
CA ASN A 142 -7.97 8.86 -10.81
C ASN A 142 -7.67 7.36 -10.83
N THR A 143 -8.70 6.54 -10.66
CA THR A 143 -8.59 5.08 -10.65
C THR A 143 -8.30 4.49 -12.03
N GLU A 144 -8.55 5.23 -13.12
CA GLU A 144 -8.11 4.83 -14.47
C GLU A 144 -6.59 4.79 -14.58
N PHE A 145 -5.90 5.77 -13.99
CA PHE A 145 -4.43 5.75 -13.89
C PHE A 145 -3.95 4.52 -13.12
N ILE A 146 -4.60 4.18 -11.99
CA ILE A 146 -4.28 2.99 -11.21
C ILE A 146 -4.48 1.71 -12.02
N LEU A 147 -5.55 1.62 -12.83
CA LEU A 147 -5.82 0.46 -13.68
C LEU A 147 -4.74 0.30 -14.77
N MET A 148 -4.39 1.38 -15.47
CA MET A 148 -3.40 1.34 -16.53
C MET A 148 -1.99 1.07 -16.00
N GLU A 149 -1.62 1.75 -14.92
CA GLU A 149 -0.32 1.56 -14.28
C GLU A 149 -0.23 0.17 -13.62
N GLY A 150 -1.30 -0.32 -13.01
CA GLY A 150 -1.35 -1.68 -12.44
C GLY A 150 -1.17 -2.75 -13.50
N ALA A 151 -1.86 -2.63 -14.65
CA ALA A 151 -1.70 -3.55 -15.78
C ALA A 151 -0.28 -3.53 -16.33
N ARG A 152 0.30 -2.34 -16.54
CA ARG A 152 1.69 -2.17 -16.98
C ARG A 152 2.67 -2.86 -16.01
N ARG A 153 2.50 -2.65 -14.70
CA ARG A 153 3.36 -3.24 -13.68
C ARG A 153 3.28 -4.77 -13.67
N VAL A 154 2.08 -5.34 -13.80
CA VAL A 154 1.89 -6.81 -13.86
C VAL A 154 2.56 -7.41 -15.10
N ASP A 155 2.50 -6.74 -16.25
CA ASP A 155 3.12 -7.20 -17.50
C ASP A 155 4.66 -7.11 -17.46
N GLU A 156 5.21 -6.02 -16.91
CA GLU A 156 6.66 -5.82 -16.83
C GLU A 156 7.33 -6.62 -15.70
N TRP A 157 6.61 -6.94 -14.63
CA TRP A 157 7.19 -7.55 -13.43
C TRP A 157 7.95 -8.86 -13.65
N PRO A 158 7.47 -9.83 -14.46
CA PRO A 158 8.21 -11.09 -14.67
C PRO A 158 9.62 -10.87 -15.21
N ALA A 159 9.80 -9.96 -16.18
CA ALA A 159 11.11 -9.65 -16.75
C ALA A 159 12.01 -8.92 -15.74
N ILE A 160 11.44 -8.04 -14.92
CA ILE A 160 12.18 -7.36 -13.84
C ILE A 160 12.64 -8.37 -12.79
N HIS A 161 11.74 -9.27 -12.36
CA HIS A 161 12.02 -10.28 -11.35
C HIS A 161 13.03 -11.33 -11.81
N GLU A 162 13.07 -11.68 -13.10
CA GLU A 162 14.10 -12.56 -13.65
C GLU A 162 15.52 -11.99 -13.47
N VAL A 163 15.66 -10.66 -13.55
CA VAL A 163 16.96 -9.97 -13.42
C VAL A 163 17.29 -9.62 -11.98
N VAL A 164 16.32 -9.05 -11.25
CA VAL A 164 16.53 -8.53 -9.89
C VAL A 164 16.42 -9.64 -8.84
N GLY A 165 15.60 -10.65 -9.11
CA GLY A 165 15.25 -11.68 -8.14
C GLY A 165 14.40 -11.11 -6.99
N GLY A 166 14.78 -11.48 -5.77
CA GLY A 166 14.09 -11.11 -4.54
C GLY A 166 14.54 -9.78 -3.93
N GLY A 167 13.82 -9.34 -2.89
CA GLY A 167 14.11 -8.10 -2.16
C GLY A 167 15.40 -8.16 -1.33
N ASP A 168 15.93 -9.36 -1.12
CA ASP A 168 17.19 -9.68 -0.43
C ASP A 168 18.40 -9.68 -1.38
N ALA A 169 18.19 -9.49 -2.69
CA ALA A 169 19.28 -9.42 -3.65
C ALA A 169 20.15 -8.18 -3.39
N VAL A 170 21.47 -8.36 -3.48
CA VAL A 170 22.46 -7.28 -3.35
C VAL A 170 23.12 -7.06 -4.71
N PHE A 171 23.29 -5.79 -5.08
CA PHE A 171 23.91 -5.38 -6.33
C PHE A 171 25.17 -4.57 -6.07
N GLU A 172 26.18 -4.75 -6.91
CA GLU A 172 27.40 -3.94 -6.92
C GLU A 172 27.58 -3.22 -8.25
N ARG A 173 28.17 -2.02 -8.23
CA ARG A 173 28.47 -1.25 -9.44
C ARG A 173 29.64 -1.86 -10.19
N VAL A 174 29.61 -1.71 -11.51
CA VAL A 174 30.74 -2.03 -12.38
C VAL A 174 31.55 -0.75 -12.60
N ASN A 175 32.75 -0.68 -12.02
CA ASN A 175 33.59 0.54 -11.96
C ASN A 175 33.81 1.24 -13.31
N ASP A 176 34.00 0.46 -14.38
CA ASP A 176 34.31 0.99 -15.72
C ASP A 176 33.11 1.08 -16.65
N ALA A 177 31.92 0.67 -16.18
CA ALA A 177 30.74 0.74 -17.00
C ALA A 177 30.31 2.20 -17.22
N ARG A 178 29.80 2.48 -18.42
CA ARG A 178 29.30 3.80 -18.81
C ARG A 178 27.90 3.66 -19.37
N PRO A 179 26.96 4.53 -18.97
CA PRO A 179 25.60 4.43 -19.45
C PRO A 179 25.56 4.77 -20.94
N ALA A 180 24.79 4.01 -21.72
CA ALA A 180 24.67 4.19 -23.17
C ALA A 180 24.07 5.56 -23.56
N ARG A 181 23.30 6.15 -22.64
CA ARG A 181 22.75 7.51 -22.74
C ARG A 181 22.87 8.24 -21.40
N PRO A 182 22.72 9.57 -21.37
CA PRO A 182 22.56 10.29 -20.11
C PRO A 182 21.43 9.67 -19.26
N LEU A 183 21.73 9.39 -18.00
CA LEU A 183 20.77 8.90 -17.04
C LEU A 183 19.85 10.03 -16.58
N VAL A 184 18.55 9.76 -16.51
CA VAL A 184 17.62 10.69 -15.85
C VAL A 184 17.86 10.70 -14.34
N GLN A 185 17.30 11.68 -13.63
CA GLN A 185 17.56 11.87 -12.20
C GLN A 185 17.28 10.60 -11.37
N ALA A 186 16.14 9.95 -11.58
CA ALA A 186 15.78 8.71 -10.86
C ALA A 186 16.77 7.57 -11.12
N GLU A 187 17.18 7.39 -12.39
CA GLU A 187 18.17 6.38 -12.78
C GLU A 187 19.52 6.62 -12.10
N ARG A 188 19.96 7.88 -12.08
CA ARG A 188 21.20 8.27 -11.40
C ARG A 188 21.10 8.03 -9.90
N THR A 189 19.97 8.41 -9.28
CA THR A 189 19.73 8.18 -7.85
C THR A 189 19.79 6.70 -7.46
N VAL A 190 19.19 5.79 -8.24
CA VAL A 190 19.33 4.34 -7.99
C VAL A 190 20.78 3.91 -8.13
N LEU A 191 21.43 4.26 -9.24
CA LEU A 191 22.81 3.86 -9.49
C LEU A 191 23.72 4.35 -8.36
N ASP A 192 23.54 5.60 -7.91
CA ASP A 192 24.26 6.25 -6.82
C ASP A 192 23.97 5.66 -5.44
N ALA A 193 22.89 4.91 -5.27
CA ALA A 193 22.60 4.17 -4.05
C ALA A 193 23.20 2.75 -4.04
N VAL A 194 23.52 2.16 -5.19
CA VAL A 194 24.11 0.80 -5.24
C VAL A 194 25.53 0.82 -4.71
N ASP A 195 25.82 0.06 -3.65
CA ASP A 195 27.13 0.04 -2.96
C ASP A 195 27.71 -1.36 -2.76
N GLY A 196 27.01 -2.43 -3.18
CA GLY A 196 27.45 -3.80 -2.95
C GLY A 196 27.15 -4.35 -1.56
N LEU A 197 26.50 -3.57 -0.68
CA LEU A 197 26.23 -3.95 0.70
C LEU A 197 24.73 -4.01 1.02
N ARG A 198 23.95 -3.05 0.53
CA ARG A 198 22.51 -2.99 0.76
C ARG A 198 21.75 -3.91 -0.19
N ASP A 199 20.78 -4.64 0.38
CA ASP A 199 19.81 -5.39 -0.41
C ASP A 199 18.77 -4.46 -1.05
N VAL A 200 17.96 -4.99 -1.97
CA VAL A 200 16.91 -4.22 -2.66
C VAL A 200 15.91 -3.61 -1.67
N ASN A 201 15.55 -4.31 -0.59
CA ASN A 201 14.64 -3.78 0.43
C ASN A 201 15.24 -2.56 1.15
N ALA A 202 16.53 -2.59 1.48
CA ALA A 202 17.25 -1.49 2.08
C ALA A 202 17.42 -0.34 1.08
N LEU A 203 17.62 -0.62 -0.21
CA LEU A 203 17.63 0.39 -1.27
C LEU A 203 16.26 1.08 -1.37
N VAL A 204 15.17 0.34 -1.49
CA VAL A 204 13.80 0.88 -1.52
C VAL A 204 13.49 1.67 -0.25
N SER A 205 14.01 1.25 0.89
CA SER A 205 13.83 1.96 2.17
C SER A 205 14.63 3.27 2.24
N ALA A 206 15.82 3.31 1.63
CA ALA A 206 16.66 4.50 1.58
C ALA A 206 16.22 5.48 0.48
N LEU A 207 15.57 4.98 -0.56
CA LEU A 207 15.14 5.76 -1.71
C LEU A 207 13.70 6.27 -1.51
N SER A 208 13.43 7.46 -2.03
CA SER A 208 12.06 8.03 -2.07
C SER A 208 11.22 7.46 -3.22
N MET A 209 11.47 6.20 -3.61
CA MET A 209 10.84 5.53 -4.75
C MET A 209 10.11 4.26 -4.32
N GLY A 210 9.12 3.86 -5.11
CA GLY A 210 8.41 2.60 -4.93
C GLY A 210 9.30 1.38 -5.18
N LEU A 211 8.89 0.22 -4.65
CA LEU A 211 9.57 -1.05 -4.88
C LEU A 211 9.66 -1.36 -6.38
N PHE A 212 8.54 -1.24 -7.08
CA PHE A 212 8.46 -1.51 -8.52
C PHE A 212 9.44 -0.64 -9.32
N GLU A 213 9.39 0.68 -9.13
CA GLU A 213 10.26 1.61 -9.88
C GLU A 213 11.75 1.42 -9.54
N THR A 214 12.07 1.13 -8.28
CA THR A 214 13.44 0.81 -7.88
C THR A 214 13.94 -0.45 -8.58
N CYS A 215 13.16 -1.54 -8.55
CA CYS A 215 13.51 -2.79 -9.25
C CYS A 215 13.58 -2.60 -10.77
N ARG A 216 12.65 -1.86 -11.37
CA ARG A 216 12.63 -1.59 -12.81
C ARG A 216 13.91 -0.87 -13.25
N ILE A 217 14.31 0.18 -12.53
CA ILE A 217 15.55 0.91 -12.82
C ILE A 217 16.78 0.01 -12.57
N LEU A 218 16.78 -0.80 -11.51
CA LEU A 218 17.87 -1.71 -11.22
C LEU A 218 18.04 -2.79 -12.31
N ALA A 219 16.94 -3.37 -12.79
CA ALA A 219 16.92 -4.30 -13.92
C ALA A 219 17.45 -3.63 -15.20
N GLN A 220 17.05 -2.39 -15.47
CA GLN A 220 17.57 -1.62 -16.59
C GLN A 220 19.09 -1.40 -16.49
N HIS A 221 19.59 -1.03 -15.31
CA HIS A 221 21.03 -0.86 -15.06
C HIS A 221 21.80 -2.18 -15.20
N ALA A 222 21.22 -3.29 -14.74
CA ALA A 222 21.81 -4.62 -14.89
C ALA A 222 21.87 -5.05 -16.37
N GLY A 223 20.81 -4.82 -17.14
CA GLY A 223 20.78 -5.06 -18.59
C GLY A 223 21.77 -4.21 -19.38
N GLN A 224 22.13 -3.02 -18.86
CA GLN A 224 23.19 -2.16 -19.42
C GLN A 224 24.59 -2.51 -18.92
N GLY A 225 24.73 -3.46 -17.99
CA GLY A 225 26.00 -3.83 -17.37
C GLY A 225 26.57 -2.78 -16.40
N LEU A 226 25.77 -1.81 -15.95
CA LEU A 226 26.17 -0.78 -14.97
C LEU A 226 26.26 -1.35 -13.55
N VAL A 227 25.43 -2.33 -13.26
CA VAL A 227 25.41 -3.07 -12.00
C VAL A 227 25.37 -4.56 -12.28
N ARG A 228 25.80 -5.36 -11.31
CA ARG A 228 25.66 -6.83 -11.35
C ARG A 228 25.32 -7.35 -9.96
N PRO A 229 24.68 -8.53 -9.85
CA PRO A 229 24.51 -9.17 -8.55
C PRO A 229 25.87 -9.28 -7.86
N ALA A 230 25.93 -8.80 -6.62
CA ALA A 230 27.10 -8.97 -5.78
C ALA A 230 27.29 -10.48 -5.60
N ARG A 231 28.50 -10.98 -5.86
CA ARG A 231 28.77 -12.41 -5.65
C ARG A 231 28.51 -12.71 -4.19
N ALA A 232 27.51 -13.55 -3.92
CA ALA A 232 27.30 -14.11 -2.60
C ALA A 232 28.62 -14.73 -2.16
N GLY A 233 29.14 -14.30 -1.01
CA GLY A 233 30.06 -15.15 -0.26
C GLY A 233 29.33 -16.46 0.03
N ASN A 234 29.62 -17.50 -0.76
CA ASN A 234 29.04 -18.85 -0.74
C ASN A 234 27.53 -18.98 -0.95
N ALA A 235 27.14 -19.17 -2.22
CA ALA A 235 26.08 -20.11 -2.60
C ALA A 235 26.50 -20.79 -3.92
N PRO A 236 26.38 -22.12 -4.06
CA PRO A 236 26.95 -22.85 -5.20
C PRO A 236 26.27 -22.48 -6.52
N LEU A 237 27.11 -22.20 -7.51
CA LEU A 237 26.71 -21.97 -8.91
C LEU A 237 26.03 -23.24 -9.44
N VAL A 238 24.75 -23.15 -9.79
CA VAL A 238 24.12 -24.12 -10.70
C VAL A 238 24.36 -23.60 -12.11
N GLU A 239 25.11 -24.37 -12.90
CA GLU A 239 25.39 -24.04 -14.30
C GLU A 239 24.12 -24.07 -15.18
N PRO A 240 24.09 -23.30 -16.29
CA PRO A 240 22.93 -23.20 -17.15
C PRO A 240 22.71 -24.48 -17.95
N ILE A 241 21.53 -25.10 -17.78
CA ILE A 241 21.12 -26.25 -18.59
C ILE A 241 20.67 -25.73 -19.96
N SER A 242 21.41 -26.10 -21.00
CA SER A 242 21.02 -25.87 -22.38
C SER A 242 19.81 -26.72 -22.76
N GLY A 243 18.81 -26.08 -23.37
CA GLY A 243 17.79 -26.71 -24.22
C GLY A 243 16.52 -27.16 -23.49
N THR A 244 15.42 -26.43 -23.71
CA THR A 244 14.18 -26.87 -24.41
C THR A 244 13.14 -25.75 -24.31
N GLN A 245 12.48 -25.39 -25.42
CA GLN A 245 11.38 -24.40 -25.50
C GLN A 245 10.03 -25.16 -25.74
N PRO A 246 8.86 -24.51 -25.64
CA PRO A 246 8.17 -24.11 -24.42
C PRO A 246 6.81 -24.85 -24.27
N ALA A 247 6.26 -24.93 -23.06
CA ALA A 247 4.85 -25.27 -22.86
C ALA A 247 4.29 -24.62 -21.59
N GLY A 248 3.16 -23.94 -21.72
CA GLY A 248 2.25 -23.66 -20.61
C GLY A 248 2.30 -22.23 -20.05
N ILE A 249 1.32 -21.43 -20.44
CA ILE A 249 0.94 -20.16 -19.81
C ILE A 249 0.40 -20.50 -18.40
N ASN A 250 1.18 -20.30 -17.33
CA ASN A 250 0.71 -19.91 -15.98
C ASN A 250 1.82 -20.01 -14.92
N ARG A 251 2.31 -18.85 -14.44
CA ARG A 251 2.66 -18.55 -13.04
C ARG A 251 3.17 -17.12 -12.99
N VAL A 252 2.38 -16.18 -12.47
CA VAL A 252 2.92 -14.88 -12.06
C VAL A 252 3.91 -15.16 -10.92
N GLN A 253 5.17 -14.78 -11.13
CA GLN A 253 6.21 -14.94 -10.12
C GLN A 253 5.98 -13.91 -9.01
N ARG A 254 6.06 -14.37 -7.76
CA ARG A 254 5.78 -13.59 -6.55
C ARG A 254 6.59 -12.30 -6.52
N MET A 255 5.95 -11.19 -6.16
CA MET A 255 6.69 -10.09 -5.55
C MET A 255 7.10 -10.56 -4.14
N PRO A 256 8.39 -10.49 -3.74
CA PRO A 256 8.74 -10.78 -2.37
C PRO A 256 7.93 -9.82 -1.47
N PRO A 257 7.32 -10.29 -0.37
CA PRO A 257 6.95 -9.36 0.68
C PRO A 257 8.22 -8.57 1.01
N ALA A 258 8.12 -7.24 1.18
CA ALA A 258 9.21 -6.47 1.79
C ALA A 258 9.68 -7.28 3.01
N ALA A 259 10.90 -7.81 2.94
CA ALA A 259 11.21 -9.04 3.66
C ALA A 259 11.05 -8.85 5.17
N CYS A 260 10.37 -9.81 5.78
CA CYS A 260 10.32 -10.02 7.21
C CYS A 260 11.75 -10.21 7.77
N ALA A 261 12.19 -9.27 8.60
CA ALA A 261 13.04 -9.59 9.74
C ALA A 261 12.18 -9.40 10.99
N ALA A 262 11.77 -10.51 11.61
CA ALA A 262 11.16 -10.49 12.92
C ALA A 262 12.19 -9.99 13.93
N VAL A 263 11.92 -8.85 14.56
CA VAL A 263 12.54 -8.47 15.83
C VAL A 263 11.41 -8.02 16.74
N ASP A 264 11.28 -8.70 17.87
CA ASP A 264 10.21 -8.55 18.85
C ASP A 264 9.94 -7.10 19.23
N ALA A 265 8.73 -6.62 18.97
CA ALA A 265 8.21 -5.41 19.58
C ALA A 265 7.11 -5.79 20.58
N HIS A 266 7.51 -5.85 21.85
CA HIS A 266 6.61 -5.95 23.00
C HIS A 266 5.49 -4.91 22.87
N ALA A 267 4.25 -5.41 22.80
CA ALA A 267 3.05 -4.63 22.88
C ALA A 267 2.97 -3.94 24.26
N ALA A 268 3.09 -2.61 24.27
CA ALA A 268 2.63 -1.80 25.40
C ALA A 268 1.10 -1.76 25.38
N HIS A 269 0.49 -2.72 26.09
CA HIS A 269 -0.93 -2.64 26.45
C HIS A 269 -1.09 -1.54 27.51
N ALA A 270 -1.84 -0.50 27.16
CA ALA A 270 -2.29 0.50 28.11
C ALA A 270 -3.23 -0.18 29.13
N ALA A 271 -2.77 -0.28 30.37
CA ALA A 271 -3.57 -0.69 31.50
C ALA A 271 -4.51 0.46 31.92
N HIS A 272 -5.79 0.14 32.09
CA HIS A 272 -6.69 0.91 32.95
C HIS A 272 -7.12 0.04 34.14
N PRO A 273 -7.17 0.59 35.36
CA PRO A 273 -7.28 -0.22 36.58
C PRO A 273 -8.72 -0.36 37.10
N ALA A 274 -8.88 -1.38 37.96
CA ALA A 274 -10.02 -1.67 38.84
C ALA A 274 -11.32 -2.06 38.10
N GLY A 275 -12.07 -3.10 38.47
CA GLY A 275 -12.12 -3.93 39.66
C GLY A 275 -13.49 -4.61 39.63
N HIS A 276 -13.59 -5.76 40.28
CA HIS A 276 -14.80 -6.59 40.51
C HIS A 276 -15.15 -7.67 39.49
N ALA A 277 -15.07 -8.89 40.01
CA ALA A 277 -15.38 -10.17 39.41
C ALA A 277 -16.89 -10.45 39.42
N VAL A 278 -17.43 -11.03 38.32
CA VAL A 278 -18.53 -12.02 38.32
C VAL A 278 -18.40 -12.89 37.04
N PRO A 279 -18.68 -14.21 37.06
CA PRO A 279 -18.37 -15.13 35.97
C PRO A 279 -19.42 -15.21 34.86
N ARG A 280 -18.93 -15.66 33.70
CA ARG A 280 -19.64 -16.12 32.49
C ARG A 280 -20.90 -16.92 32.79
N LEU A 281 -22.02 -16.51 32.19
CA LEU A 281 -23.16 -17.37 31.91
C LEU A 281 -24.12 -16.63 30.95
N TRP A 282 -24.57 -17.36 29.91
CA TRP A 282 -25.80 -17.18 29.10
C TRP A 282 -25.54 -16.98 27.59
N TRP A 283 -25.40 -18.11 26.90
CA TRP A 283 -25.99 -18.30 25.58
C TRP A 283 -27.26 -19.15 25.76
N LEU A 284 -28.30 -18.83 24.96
CA LEU A 284 -29.58 -19.52 24.71
C LEU A 284 -30.77 -19.24 25.63
N ALA A 285 -31.72 -18.45 25.11
CA ALA A 285 -33.19 -18.58 25.13
C ALA A 285 -33.80 -17.16 24.90
N GLY A 286 -34.84 -16.91 24.13
CA GLY A 286 -35.76 -17.74 23.39
C GLY A 286 -36.68 -16.80 22.57
N ALA A 287 -37.28 -17.36 21.53
CA ALA A 287 -38.29 -16.72 20.70
C ALA A 287 -39.66 -16.65 21.40
N LEU A 288 -40.55 -15.80 20.83
CA LEU A 288 -42.01 -15.72 20.99
C LEU A 288 -42.49 -15.03 22.29
N ALA A 289 -43.50 -14.16 22.32
CA ALA A 289 -44.70 -14.06 21.48
C ALA A 289 -45.42 -12.70 21.66
N LEU A 290 -46.19 -12.29 20.62
CA LEU A 290 -47.48 -11.54 20.64
C LEU A 290 -47.50 -10.12 21.27
N GLY A 291 -48.20 -9.10 20.76
CA GLY A 291 -49.16 -9.00 19.68
C GLY A 291 -50.05 -7.75 19.90
N ALA A 292 -50.44 -7.12 18.79
CA ALA A 292 -51.65 -6.30 18.58
C ALA A 292 -51.81 -4.88 19.19
N SER A 293 -51.78 -3.87 18.31
CA SER A 293 -52.92 -2.99 17.90
C SER A 293 -52.34 -1.80 17.12
N VAL A 294 -52.37 -1.75 15.78
CA VAL A 294 -53.50 -1.39 14.89
C VAL A 294 -54.24 -0.12 15.29
N ALA A 295 -53.97 0.96 14.54
CA ALA A 295 -54.90 1.94 13.94
C ALA A 295 -54.29 3.36 14.00
N MET A 296 -54.40 4.26 13.02
CA MET A 296 -54.99 4.31 11.68
C MET A 296 -55.00 5.81 11.31
N TRP A 297 -54.37 6.19 10.19
CA TRP A 297 -54.71 7.33 9.30
C TRP A 297 -54.41 8.76 9.81
N ALA A 298 -53.62 9.61 9.13
CA ALA A 298 -53.66 10.18 7.76
C ALA A 298 -54.25 11.60 7.71
N ALA A 299 -53.75 12.38 6.73
CA ALA A 299 -54.12 13.73 6.28
C ALA A 299 -53.25 14.88 6.85
N LEU A 300 -52.25 15.43 6.15
CA LEU A 300 -52.29 16.29 4.94
C LEU A 300 -53.29 17.45 5.03
N GLY A 301 -52.78 18.69 4.93
CA GLY A 301 -53.60 19.87 4.62
C GLY A 301 -52.97 21.19 5.02
N ARG A 302 -52.16 21.77 4.13
CA ARG A 302 -51.69 23.17 4.19
C ARG A 302 -52.81 24.15 3.74
N ALA A 303 -52.92 25.26 4.48
CA ALA A 303 -53.22 26.65 4.08
C ALA A 303 -54.68 27.06 3.71
N PRO A 304 -54.99 28.38 3.61
CA PRO A 304 -54.84 29.48 4.59
C PRO A 304 -56.09 30.41 4.65
N LEU A 305 -56.02 31.55 5.38
CA LEU A 305 -56.62 32.92 5.15
C LEU A 305 -56.86 33.67 6.48
N PRO A 306 -57.00 35.02 6.54
CA PRO A 306 -57.43 35.99 5.51
C PRO A 306 -56.32 36.79 4.81
#